data_AF-A0A925D797-F1
#
_entry.id   AF-A0A925D797-F1
#
_cell.length_a   1.000
_cell.length_b   1.000
_cell.length_c   1.000
_cell.angle_alpha   90.00
_cell.angle_beta   90.00
_cell.angle_gamma   90.00
#
_symmetry.space_group_name_H-M   'P 1'
#
loop_
_entity.id
_entity.type
_entity.pdbx_description
1 polymer ?
#
loop_
_entity_poly.entity_id
_entity_poly.type
_entity_poly.pdbx_seq_one_letter_code
_entity_poly.pdbx_strand_id
1 'polypeptide(L)'
;MPEPVQTFAPAPPQPSDTVPPPQSAAMDAVVIEDSQVPYAYSSLPDWQGTHPLPYRSQYPFRPALPREKVYSVPKRFGLAALLALMTALACLFGALRLVDTPPVVYLFLGTQVMMICVAQMFYNAEPRRASMIAGAILMPIFSAGSAFFLQGDGQAFAFVWVLPGILFGAFAGYLIGTCVAGVFLLMDKLEPFLPGGKKAGA
;
A
#
# COMPACT_ATOMS: atom_id res chain seq x y z
N MET A 1 -34.06 -3.64 -84.68
CA MET A 1 -33.61 -4.80 -83.88
C MET A 1 -33.06 -4.24 -82.57
N PRO A 2 -33.71 -4.50 -81.42
CA PRO A 2 -33.25 -3.97 -80.13
C PRO A 2 -31.99 -4.69 -79.65
N GLU A 3 -31.01 -3.94 -79.14
CA GLU A 3 -29.76 -4.46 -78.60
C GLU A 3 -29.98 -5.23 -77.27
N PRO A 4 -29.19 -6.28 -77.00
CA PRO A 4 -29.27 -7.02 -75.76
C PRO A 4 -28.72 -6.20 -74.58
N VAL A 5 -29.55 -6.03 -73.55
CA VAL A 5 -29.21 -5.41 -72.27
C VAL A 5 -28.15 -6.28 -71.57
N GLN A 6 -26.90 -5.79 -71.53
CA GLN A 6 -25.84 -6.40 -70.73
C GLN A 6 -26.14 -6.19 -69.24
N THR A 7 -26.46 -7.30 -68.56
CA THR A 7 -26.65 -7.34 -67.11
C THR A 7 -25.26 -7.44 -66.45
N PHE A 8 -24.77 -6.34 -65.90
CA PHE A 8 -23.55 -6.33 -65.10
C PHE A 8 -23.82 -6.99 -63.74
N ALA A 9 -23.10 -8.08 -63.45
CA ALA A 9 -23.10 -8.70 -62.14
C ALA A 9 -22.39 -7.76 -61.14
N PRO A 10 -22.95 -7.54 -59.94
CA PRO A 10 -22.30 -6.71 -58.92
C PRO A 10 -21.00 -7.36 -58.45
N ALA A 11 -19.94 -6.57 -58.39
CA ALA A 11 -18.63 -7.01 -57.91
C ALA A 11 -18.71 -7.45 -56.43
N PRO A 12 -17.96 -8.49 -56.02
CA PRO A 12 -17.93 -8.94 -54.64
C PRO A 12 -17.40 -7.81 -53.72
N PRO A 13 -17.93 -7.69 -52.48
CA PRO A 13 -17.49 -6.68 -51.53
C PRO A 13 -16.02 -6.87 -51.20
N GLN A 14 -15.24 -5.80 -51.32
CA GLN A 14 -13.84 -5.82 -50.89
C GLN A 14 -13.76 -6.06 -49.38
N PRO A 15 -12.80 -6.89 -48.91
CA PRO A 15 -12.56 -7.09 -47.49
C PRO A 15 -12.27 -5.73 -46.85
N SER A 16 -13.09 -5.39 -45.86
CA SER A 16 -12.98 -4.15 -45.11
C SER A 16 -11.64 -4.15 -44.40
N ASP A 17 -10.82 -3.14 -44.65
CA ASP A 17 -9.64 -2.87 -43.84
C ASP A 17 -10.09 -2.72 -42.39
N THR A 18 -9.90 -3.77 -41.60
CA THR A 18 -10.08 -3.75 -40.16
C THR A 18 -9.12 -2.73 -39.59
N VAL A 19 -9.62 -1.51 -39.38
CA VAL A 19 -8.99 -0.51 -38.54
C VAL A 19 -8.79 -1.17 -37.18
N PRO A 20 -7.53 -1.40 -36.74
CA PRO A 20 -7.30 -1.97 -35.43
C PRO A 20 -7.94 -1.04 -34.39
N PRO A 21 -8.68 -1.59 -33.42
CA PRO A 21 -9.26 -0.76 -32.36
C PRO A 21 -8.13 0.05 -31.72
N PRO A 22 -8.38 1.32 -31.35
CA PRO A 22 -7.39 2.11 -30.64
C PRO A 22 -6.94 1.28 -29.44
N GLN A 23 -5.65 0.92 -29.44
CA GLN A 23 -4.98 0.33 -28.29
C GLN A 23 -5.09 1.36 -27.17
N SER A 24 -6.21 1.27 -26.44
CA SER A 24 -6.36 1.79 -25.10
C SER A 24 -5.09 1.36 -24.39
N ALA A 25 -4.29 2.34 -23.96
CA ALA A 25 -3.13 2.18 -23.10
C ALA A 25 -3.59 1.65 -21.72
N ALA A 26 -4.22 0.48 -21.72
CA ALA A 26 -4.25 -0.41 -20.60
C ALA A 26 -2.78 -0.78 -20.40
N MET A 27 -2.15 -0.10 -19.44
CA MET A 27 -0.97 -0.61 -18.78
C MET A 27 -1.26 -2.07 -18.42
N ASP A 28 -0.79 -2.99 -19.27
CA ASP A 28 -0.49 -4.34 -18.87
C ASP A 28 0.53 -4.20 -17.75
N ALA A 29 0.01 -4.13 -16.53
CA ALA A 29 0.77 -4.47 -15.35
C ALA A 29 1.15 -5.94 -15.56
N VAL A 30 2.31 -6.15 -16.20
CA VAL A 30 3.00 -7.42 -16.21
C VAL A 30 3.17 -7.80 -14.75
N VAL A 31 2.25 -8.63 -14.26
CA VAL A 31 2.41 -9.37 -13.03
C VAL A 31 3.55 -10.32 -13.35
N ILE A 32 4.76 -9.89 -13.03
CA ILE A 32 5.92 -10.78 -12.98
C ILE A 32 5.59 -11.74 -11.84
N GLU A 33 4.95 -12.84 -12.20
CA GLU A 33 4.77 -14.00 -11.37
C GLU A 33 6.19 -14.53 -11.11
N ASP A 34 6.72 -14.20 -9.93
CA ASP A 34 8.04 -14.64 -9.47
C ASP A 34 8.04 -16.17 -9.46
N SER A 35 8.48 -16.72 -10.59
CA SER A 35 8.89 -18.09 -10.81
C SER A 35 9.63 -18.60 -9.58
N GLN A 36 8.97 -19.47 -8.80
CA GLN A 36 9.62 -20.20 -7.72
C GLN A 36 10.82 -20.97 -8.29
N VAL A 37 12.02 -20.54 -7.92
CA VAL A 37 13.25 -21.27 -8.27
C VAL A 37 13.30 -22.51 -7.37
N PRO A 38 13.42 -23.73 -7.91
CA PRO A 38 13.48 -24.93 -7.10
C PRO A 38 14.79 -24.94 -6.31
N TYR A 39 14.69 -24.89 -4.97
CA TYR A 39 15.84 -25.09 -4.09
C TYR A 39 16.27 -26.55 -4.14
N ALA A 40 17.22 -26.87 -5.03
CA ALA A 40 17.91 -28.15 -5.00
C ALA A 40 18.85 -28.17 -3.77
N TYR A 41 18.42 -28.83 -2.70
CA TYR A 41 19.28 -29.16 -1.57
C TYR A 41 20.41 -30.07 -2.09
N SER A 42 21.62 -29.52 -2.24
CA SER A 42 22.81 -30.32 -2.51
C SER A 42 23.18 -31.09 -1.25
N SER A 43 23.04 -32.41 -1.26
CA SER A 43 23.58 -33.31 -0.24
C SER A 43 25.10 -33.15 -0.14
N LEU A 44 25.59 -32.81 1.06
CA LEU A 44 27.01 -32.70 1.39
C LEU A 44 27.68 -34.09 1.40
N PRO A 45 28.88 -34.25 0.81
CA PRO A 45 29.71 -35.42 1.06
C PRO A 45 30.62 -35.21 2.29
N ASP A 46 30.81 -36.30 3.05
CA ASP A 46 31.69 -36.44 4.21
C ASP A 46 33.13 -35.94 3.94
N TRP A 47 33.59 -34.97 4.74
CA TRP A 47 34.96 -34.49 4.76
C TRP A 47 35.72 -35.04 5.97
N GLN A 48 36.23 -36.27 5.85
CA GLN A 48 37.35 -36.77 6.66
C GLN A 48 38.61 -36.79 5.78
N GLY A 49 39.47 -35.79 5.96
CA GLY A 49 40.74 -35.71 5.22
C GLY A 49 41.54 -34.47 5.61
N THR A 50 42.42 -34.65 6.58
CA THR A 50 43.35 -33.64 7.12
C THR A 50 44.38 -33.21 6.07
N HIS A 51 44.19 -32.04 5.46
CA HIS A 51 45.27 -31.30 4.80
C HIS A 51 45.23 -29.81 5.18
N PRO A 52 46.37 -29.21 5.59
CA PRO A 52 46.45 -27.78 5.82
C PRO A 52 46.40 -27.05 4.47
N LEU A 53 45.29 -26.39 4.18
CA LEU A 53 45.15 -25.63 2.94
C LEU A 53 45.83 -24.25 3.07
N PRO A 54 46.57 -23.81 2.03
CA PRO A 54 47.08 -22.45 1.95
C PRO A 54 45.91 -21.48 1.89
N TYR A 55 45.93 -20.48 2.78
CA TYR A 55 44.89 -19.46 2.94
C TYR A 55 44.90 -18.48 1.75
N ARG A 56 44.47 -18.96 0.57
CA ARG A 56 44.08 -18.10 -0.55
C ARG A 56 42.56 -18.00 -0.45
N SER A 57 42.06 -16.82 -0.10
CA SER A 57 40.63 -16.52 -0.03
C SER A 57 40.00 -16.53 -1.43
N GLN A 58 39.95 -17.70 -2.04
CA GLN A 58 39.10 -18.01 -3.19
C GLN A 58 37.74 -18.40 -2.64
N TYR A 59 37.06 -17.47 -1.98
CA TYR A 59 35.62 -17.63 -1.85
C TYR A 59 35.07 -17.39 -3.26
N PRO A 60 34.54 -18.42 -3.95
CA PRO A 60 33.84 -18.19 -5.20
C PRO A 60 32.77 -17.14 -4.90
N PHE A 61 32.69 -16.13 -5.75
CA PHE A 61 31.67 -15.09 -5.72
C PHE A 61 30.32 -15.78 -5.46
N ARG A 62 29.84 -15.74 -4.21
CA ARG A 62 28.53 -16.28 -3.86
C ARG A 62 27.58 -15.22 -4.36
N PRO A 63 26.82 -15.44 -5.45
CA PRO A 63 25.88 -14.45 -5.93
C PRO A 63 25.00 -14.07 -4.73
N ALA A 64 24.86 -12.77 -4.48
CA ALA A 64 24.02 -12.27 -3.41
C ALA A 64 22.65 -12.95 -3.56
N LEU A 65 22.25 -13.75 -2.55
CA LEU A 65 20.95 -14.40 -2.55
C LEU A 65 19.91 -13.32 -2.87
N PRO A 66 19.03 -13.53 -3.88
CA PRO A 66 18.01 -12.56 -4.19
C PRO A 66 17.26 -12.24 -2.89
N ARG A 67 17.27 -10.96 -2.49
CA ARG A 67 16.59 -10.53 -1.27
C ARG A 67 15.16 -11.00 -1.39
N GLU A 68 14.79 -11.97 -0.55
CA GLU A 68 13.42 -12.44 -0.41
C GLU A 68 12.55 -11.18 -0.29
N LYS A 69 11.62 -10.99 -1.24
CA LYS A 69 10.77 -9.80 -1.26
C LYS A 69 9.92 -9.83 -0.01
N VAL A 70 10.40 -9.15 1.02
CA VAL A 70 9.72 -8.90 2.28
C VAL A 70 8.43 -8.15 1.93
N TYR A 71 7.31 -8.88 1.97
CA TYR A 71 5.94 -8.38 2.00
C TYR A 71 5.62 -7.27 0.99
N SER A 72 5.22 -7.64 -0.23
CA SER A 72 4.59 -6.67 -1.14
C SER A 72 3.12 -6.50 -0.74
N VAL A 73 2.77 -5.32 -0.23
CA VAL A 73 1.37 -4.97 0.07
C VAL A 73 0.55 -5.04 -1.23
N PRO A 74 -0.62 -5.70 -1.25
CA PRO A 74 -1.49 -5.73 -2.41
C PRO A 74 -1.85 -4.32 -2.88
N LYS A 75 -1.56 -3.98 -4.14
CA LYS A 75 -1.83 -2.64 -4.73
C LYS A 75 -3.32 -2.33 -4.89
N ARG A 76 -4.20 -3.30 -4.68
CA ARG A 76 -5.64 -3.12 -4.80
C ARG A 76 -6.19 -2.75 -3.43
N PHE A 77 -6.32 -1.45 -3.21
CA PHE A 77 -7.04 -0.93 -2.06
C PHE A 77 -8.53 -1.30 -2.22
N GLY A 78 -8.90 -2.48 -1.71
CA GLY A 78 -10.24 -3.02 -1.86
C GLY A 78 -11.26 -2.14 -1.13
N LEU A 79 -12.47 -2.05 -1.67
CA LEU A 79 -13.61 -1.39 -1.00
C LEU A 79 -13.82 -1.96 0.42
N ALA A 80 -13.55 -3.26 0.62
CA ALA A 80 -13.57 -3.92 1.92
C ALA A 80 -12.63 -3.26 2.94
N ALA A 81 -11.44 -2.84 2.52
CA ALA A 81 -10.44 -2.23 3.37
C ALA A 81 -10.91 -0.84 3.85
N LEU A 82 -11.54 -0.09 2.95
CA LEU A 82 -12.16 1.20 3.27
C LEU A 82 -13.33 1.03 4.25
N LEU A 83 -14.20 0.03 4.04
CA LEU A 83 -15.29 -0.26 4.97
C LEU A 83 -14.78 -0.69 6.36
N ALA A 84 -13.75 -1.52 6.42
CA ALA A 84 -13.12 -1.92 7.67
C ALA A 84 -12.52 -0.71 8.40
N LEU A 85 -11.83 0.18 7.67
CA LEU A 85 -11.29 1.43 8.21
C LEU A 85 -12.41 2.35 8.75
N MET A 86 -13.48 2.53 8.00
CA MET A 86 -14.63 3.34 8.43
C MET A 86 -15.31 2.76 9.68
N THR A 87 -15.41 1.44 9.75
CA THR A 87 -15.95 0.75 10.93
C THR A 87 -15.04 0.95 12.15
N ALA A 88 -13.73 0.79 11.98
CA ALA A 88 -12.77 1.05 13.05
C ALA A 88 -12.81 2.51 13.53
N LEU A 89 -12.93 3.47 12.62
CA LEU A 89 -13.12 4.89 12.94
C LEU A 89 -14.42 5.15 13.69
N ALA A 90 -15.54 4.53 13.26
CA ALA A 90 -16.82 4.65 13.96
C ALA A 90 -16.74 4.07 15.38
N CYS A 91 -16.09 2.92 15.57
CA CYS A 91 -15.84 2.35 16.89
C CYS A 91 -14.95 3.25 17.76
N LEU A 92 -13.88 3.81 17.19
CA LEU A 92 -13.00 4.74 17.89
C LEU A 92 -13.76 6.00 18.34
N PHE A 93 -14.53 6.63 17.47
CA PHE A 93 -15.33 7.80 17.82
C PHE A 93 -16.46 7.46 18.80
N GLY A 94 -17.05 6.27 18.70
CA GLY A 94 -17.99 5.75 19.69
C GLY A 94 -17.36 5.62 21.07
N ALA A 95 -16.15 5.06 21.16
CA ALA A 95 -15.42 4.93 22.41
C ALA A 95 -15.02 6.30 23.01
N LEU A 96 -14.57 7.24 22.17
CA LEU A 96 -14.24 8.61 22.62
C LEU A 96 -15.47 9.36 23.14
N ARG A 97 -16.65 9.07 22.58
CA ARG A 97 -17.93 9.60 23.06
C ARG A 97 -18.29 9.06 24.43
N LEU A 98 -17.94 7.82 24.77
CA LEU A 98 -18.21 7.26 26.10
C LEU A 98 -17.41 7.93 27.22
N VAL A 99 -16.31 8.61 26.90
CA VAL A 99 -15.48 9.34 27.88
C VAL A 99 -15.65 10.86 27.79
N ASP A 100 -16.73 11.33 27.14
CA ASP A 100 -17.07 12.75 26.98
C ASP A 100 -15.90 13.61 26.46
N THR A 101 -15.12 13.06 25.53
CA THR A 101 -13.98 13.77 24.94
C THR A 101 -14.46 15.08 24.27
N PRO A 102 -13.69 16.19 24.29
CA PRO A 102 -14.05 17.41 23.58
C PRO A 102 -14.05 17.24 22.04
N PRO A 103 -14.92 17.96 21.30
CA PRO A 103 -15.12 17.82 19.85
C PRO A 103 -13.84 18.03 19.03
N VAL A 104 -12.94 18.90 19.49
CA VAL A 104 -11.66 19.21 18.85
C VAL A 104 -10.78 17.97 18.71
N VAL A 105 -10.83 17.05 19.69
CA VAL A 105 -10.01 15.83 19.68
C VAL A 105 -10.51 14.83 18.62
N TYR A 106 -11.81 14.75 18.37
CA TYR A 106 -12.35 13.90 17.29
C TYR A 106 -11.90 14.41 15.93
N LEU A 107 -11.94 15.73 15.73
CA LEU A 107 -11.48 16.36 14.49
C LEU A 107 -9.99 16.09 14.31
N PHE A 108 -9.18 16.30 15.35
CA PHE A 108 -7.75 15.99 15.33
C PHE A 108 -7.47 14.54 14.97
N LEU A 109 -8.05 13.57 15.69
CA LEU A 109 -7.83 12.15 15.45
C LEU A 109 -8.34 11.70 14.08
N GLY A 110 -9.50 12.20 13.64
CA GLY A 110 -10.04 11.92 12.32
C GLY A 110 -9.13 12.40 11.21
N THR A 111 -8.67 13.66 11.27
CA THR A 111 -7.70 14.21 10.31
C THR A 111 -6.38 13.45 10.37
N GLN A 112 -5.91 13.07 11.56
CA GLN A 112 -4.68 12.29 11.74
C GLN A 112 -4.74 10.92 11.06
N VAL A 113 -5.83 10.17 11.26
CA VAL A 113 -6.03 8.86 10.61
C VAL A 113 -6.11 9.03 9.10
N MET A 114 -6.87 10.02 8.60
CA MET A 114 -6.99 10.29 7.16
C MET A 114 -5.63 10.61 6.52
N MET A 115 -4.87 11.53 7.12
CA MET A 115 -3.54 11.91 6.64
C MET A 115 -2.57 10.73 6.66
N ILE A 116 -2.62 9.88 7.69
CA ILE A 116 -1.79 8.67 7.76
C ILE A 116 -2.15 7.68 6.66
N CYS A 117 -3.44 7.45 6.41
CA CYS A 117 -3.90 6.55 5.34
C CYS A 117 -3.42 7.05 3.98
N VAL A 118 -3.59 8.36 3.70
CA VAL A 118 -3.11 8.98 2.46
C VAL A 118 -1.60 8.87 2.34
N ALA A 119 -0.85 9.17 3.41
CA ALA A 119 0.61 9.05 3.41
C ALA A 119 1.07 7.61 3.13
N GLN A 120 0.44 6.62 3.74
CA GLN A 120 0.76 5.20 3.53
C GLN A 120 0.47 4.74 2.09
N MET A 121 -0.58 5.26 1.44
CA MET A 121 -0.87 4.98 0.03
C MET A 121 0.23 5.49 -0.91
N PHE A 122 0.83 6.66 -0.61
CA PHE A 122 1.90 7.21 -1.42
C PHE A 122 3.27 6.56 -1.16
N TYR A 123 3.54 6.14 0.09
CA TYR A 123 4.84 5.61 0.52
C TYR A 123 4.82 4.09 0.68
N ASN A 124 4.81 3.37 -0.44
CA ASN A 124 4.76 1.90 -0.48
C ASN A 124 5.99 1.20 0.12
N ALA A 125 7.16 1.84 0.14
CA ALA A 125 8.40 1.21 0.57
C ALA A 125 8.49 1.07 2.10
N GLU A 126 8.02 2.08 2.85
CA GLU A 126 8.21 2.17 4.30
C GLU A 126 6.99 2.82 4.98
N PRO A 127 5.82 2.14 5.01
CA PRO A 127 4.56 2.73 5.49
C PRO A 127 4.61 3.19 6.96
N ARG A 128 5.49 2.58 7.77
CA ARG A 128 5.73 2.99 9.17
C ARG A 128 6.42 4.34 9.29
N ARG A 129 7.40 4.62 8.42
CA ARG A 129 8.07 5.93 8.41
C ARG A 129 7.13 7.00 7.89
N ALA A 130 6.30 6.67 6.89
CA ALA A 130 5.29 7.59 6.38
C ALA A 130 4.30 8.04 7.46
N SER A 131 3.80 7.12 8.31
CA SER A 131 2.86 7.48 9.38
C SER A 131 3.50 8.29 10.50
N MET A 132 4.76 8.01 10.85
CA MET A 132 5.54 8.82 11.80
C MET A 132 5.73 10.26 11.29
N ILE A 133 6.14 10.42 10.04
CA ILE A 133 6.35 11.73 9.43
C ILE A 133 5.02 12.50 9.34
N ALA A 134 3.94 11.83 8.92
CA ALA A 134 2.62 12.44 8.86
C ALA A 134 2.14 12.93 10.24
N GLY A 135 2.35 12.14 11.30
CA GLY A 135 2.06 12.55 12.68
C GLY A 135 2.93 13.69 13.17
N ALA A 136 4.23 13.63 12.90
CA ALA A 136 5.20 14.66 13.28
C ALA A 136 4.90 16.01 12.64
N ILE A 137 4.36 16.02 11.42
CA ILE A 137 3.98 17.23 10.68
C ILE A 137 2.58 17.71 11.08
N LEU A 138 1.62 16.81 11.25
CA LEU A 138 0.23 17.22 11.50
C LEU A 138 0.04 17.82 12.90
N MET A 139 0.72 17.27 13.91
CA MET A 139 0.61 17.77 15.29
C MET A 139 1.00 19.27 15.44
N PRO A 140 2.15 19.76 14.94
CA PRO A 140 2.48 21.17 15.02
C PRO A 140 1.57 22.04 14.14
N ILE A 141 1.11 21.55 12.98
CA ILE A 141 0.13 22.28 12.16
C ILE A 141 -1.18 22.47 12.93
N PHE A 142 -1.66 21.43 13.60
CA PHE A 142 -2.88 21.50 14.38
C PHE A 142 -2.71 22.38 15.62
N SER A 143 -1.57 22.28 16.32
CA SER A 143 -1.24 23.17 17.44
C SER A 143 -1.22 24.64 17.02
N ALA A 144 -0.51 24.96 15.94
CA ALA A 144 -0.46 26.31 15.38
C ALA A 144 -1.85 26.78 14.95
N GLY A 145 -2.62 25.93 14.27
CA GLY A 145 -4.01 26.19 13.91
C GLY A 145 -4.86 26.55 15.12
N SER A 146 -4.76 25.78 16.20
CA SER A 146 -5.49 26.04 17.46
C SER A 146 -5.06 27.36 18.13
N ALA A 147 -3.77 27.72 18.03
CA ALA A 147 -3.25 28.97 18.59
C ALA A 147 -3.89 30.21 17.95
N PHE A 148 -4.29 30.15 16.66
CA PHE A 148 -5.00 31.26 16.01
C PHE A 148 -6.41 31.49 16.58
N PHE A 149 -7.03 30.48 17.19
CA PHE A 149 -8.36 30.59 17.80
C PHE A 149 -8.31 30.91 19.30
N LEU A 150 -7.19 30.63 19.95
CA LEU A 150 -6.97 30.98 21.36
C LEU A 150 -6.49 32.43 21.48
N GLN A 151 -7.03 33.17 22.45
CA GLN A 151 -6.60 34.53 22.77
C GLN A 151 -5.84 34.55 24.10
N GLY A 152 -4.89 35.47 24.25
CA GLY A 152 -4.10 35.66 25.48
C GLY A 152 -3.07 34.55 25.74
N ASP A 153 -2.95 34.13 27.00
CA ASP A 153 -1.91 33.19 27.47
C ASP A 153 -1.94 31.82 26.77
N GLY A 154 -3.08 31.44 26.19
CA GLY A 154 -3.23 30.20 25.43
C GLY A 154 -2.32 30.12 24.21
N GLN A 155 -1.97 31.26 23.59
CA GLN A 155 -1.07 31.28 22.43
C GLN A 155 0.37 30.91 22.82
N ALA A 156 0.90 31.52 23.88
CA ALA A 156 2.25 31.25 24.36
C ALA A 156 2.39 29.77 24.76
N PHE A 157 1.38 29.21 25.43
CA PHE A 157 1.33 27.80 25.76
C PHE A 157 1.35 26.92 24.49
N ALA A 158 0.50 27.21 23.50
CA ALA A 158 0.46 26.45 22.24
C ALA A 158 1.81 26.45 21.50
N PHE A 159 2.54 27.57 21.49
CA PHE A 159 3.88 27.67 20.91
C PHE A 159 4.92 26.83 21.66
N VAL A 160 4.92 26.87 22.99
CA VAL A 160 5.83 26.04 23.81
C VAL A 160 5.61 24.55 23.54
N TRP A 161 4.37 24.15 23.26
CA TRP A 161 4.03 22.76 22.95
C TRP A 161 4.36 22.31 21.53
N VAL A 162 4.77 23.19 20.62
CA VAL A 162 5.09 22.79 19.23
C VAL A 162 6.22 21.77 19.18
N LEU A 163 7.32 22.04 19.88
CA LEU A 163 8.53 21.21 19.83
C LEU A 163 8.33 19.81 20.45
N PRO A 164 7.79 19.66 21.68
CA PRO A 164 7.41 18.35 22.20
C PRO A 164 6.25 17.73 21.40
N GLY A 165 5.38 18.55 20.81
CA GLY A 165 4.30 18.13 19.93
C GLY A 165 4.79 17.37 18.70
N ILE A 166 5.94 17.71 18.12
CA ILE A 166 6.52 16.96 16.99
C ILE A 166 6.84 15.52 17.41
N LEU A 167 7.51 15.33 18.55
CA LEU A 167 7.86 14.00 19.06
C LEU A 167 6.62 13.19 19.43
N PHE A 168 5.67 13.83 20.12
CA PHE A 168 4.41 13.20 20.49
C PHE A 168 3.57 12.85 19.26
N GLY A 169 3.53 13.73 18.25
CA GLY A 169 2.86 13.51 16.97
C GLY A 169 3.49 12.36 16.20
N ALA A 170 4.81 12.27 16.16
CA ALA A 170 5.51 11.14 15.53
C ALA A 170 5.16 9.81 16.20
N PHE A 171 5.16 9.79 17.55
CA PHE A 171 4.79 8.63 18.34
C PHE A 171 3.32 8.24 18.14
N ALA A 172 2.40 9.20 18.21
CA ALA A 172 0.98 8.97 17.96
C ALA A 172 0.74 8.47 16.52
N GLY A 173 1.42 9.05 15.54
CA GLY A 173 1.36 8.61 14.15
C GLY A 173 1.91 7.20 13.93
N TYR A 174 2.92 6.79 14.70
CA TYR A 174 3.39 5.41 14.72
C TYR A 174 2.33 4.45 15.28
N LEU A 175 1.72 4.78 16.42
CA LEU A 175 0.68 3.95 17.04
C LEU A 175 -0.57 3.82 16.15
N ILE A 176 -1.05 4.93 15.59
CA ILE A 176 -2.20 4.92 14.68
C ILE A 176 -1.84 4.16 13.39
N GLY A 177 -0.66 4.42 12.82
CA GLY A 177 -0.22 3.74 11.61
C GLY A 177 -0.05 2.23 11.77
N THR A 178 0.43 1.77 12.94
CA THR A 178 0.51 0.33 13.26
C THR A 178 -0.86 -0.29 13.47
N CYS A 179 -1.81 0.44 14.08
CA CYS A 179 -3.20 0.01 14.21
C CYS A 179 -3.86 -0.15 12.83
N VAL A 180 -3.72 0.84 11.95
CA VAL A 180 -4.26 0.82 10.58
C VAL A 180 -3.65 -0.34 9.78
N ALA A 181 -2.33 -0.54 9.86
CA ALA A 181 -1.68 -1.70 9.25
C ALA A 181 -2.21 -3.03 9.80
N GLY A 182 -2.49 -3.11 11.10
CA GLY A 182 -3.13 -4.27 11.73
C GLY A 182 -4.52 -4.56 11.17
N VAL A 183 -5.34 -3.52 10.92
CA VAL A 183 -6.65 -3.66 10.28
C VAL A 183 -6.52 -4.18 8.85
N PHE A 184 -5.54 -3.70 8.07
CA PHE A 184 -5.29 -4.24 6.74
C PHE A 184 -4.87 -5.71 6.77
N LEU A 185 -3.95 -6.08 7.66
CA LEU A 185 -3.54 -7.48 7.83
C LEU A 185 -4.71 -8.38 8.25
N LEU A 186 -5.60 -7.88 9.11
CA LEU A 186 -6.81 -8.59 9.50
C LEU A 186 -7.75 -8.78 8.31
N MET A 187 -7.90 -7.77 7.45
CA MET A 187 -8.73 -7.86 6.25
C MET A 187 -8.16 -8.86 5.24
N ASP A 188 -6.85 -8.83 4.99
CA ASP A 188 -6.16 -9.79 4.11
C ASP A 188 -6.36 -11.23 4.61
N LYS A 189 -6.36 -11.42 5.94
CA LYS A 189 -6.66 -12.71 6.59
C LYS A 189 -8.13 -13.13 6.46
N LEU A 190 -9.06 -12.18 6.40
CA LEU A 190 -10.50 -12.44 6.31
C LEU A 190 -10.98 -12.66 4.87
N GLU A 191 -10.26 -12.16 3.86
CA GLU A 191 -10.63 -12.26 2.45
C GLU A 191 -10.95 -13.72 2.00
N PRO A 192 -10.19 -14.76 2.39
CA PRO A 192 -10.50 -16.14 2.01
C PRO A 192 -11.80 -16.69 2.62
N PHE A 193 -12.29 -16.09 3.71
CA PHE A 193 -13.50 -16.53 4.41
C PHE A 193 -14.76 -15.84 3.91
N LEU A 194 -14.63 -14.77 3.11
CA LEU A 194 -15.79 -14.05 2.58
C LEU A 194 -16.38 -14.79 1.38
N PRO A 195 -17.70 -15.09 1.38
CA PRO A 195 -18.37 -15.77 0.28
C PRO A 195 -18.39 -14.86 -0.95
N GLY A 196 -17.41 -15.05 -1.84
CA GLY A 196 -17.14 -14.18 -2.98
C GLY A 196 -15.66 -14.16 -3.39
N GLY A 197 -14.76 -14.57 -2.49
CA GLY A 197 -13.36 -14.83 -2.83
C GLY A 197 -13.28 -15.95 -3.86
N LYS A 198 -12.98 -15.61 -5.12
CA LYS A 198 -12.64 -16.61 -6.14
C LYS A 198 -11.53 -17.49 -5.56
N LYS A 199 -11.79 -18.78 -5.41
CA LYS A 199 -10.75 -19.76 -5.12
C LYS A 199 -9.72 -19.68 -6.24
N ALA A 200 -8.62 -18.98 -6.02
CA ALA A 200 -7.48 -19.04 -6.90
C ALA A 200 -6.89 -20.45 -6.74
N GLY A 201 -7.29 -21.38 -7.61
CA GLY A 201 -6.75 -22.73 -7.67
C GLY A 201 -7.54 -23.81 -6.94
N ALA A 202 -8.79 -24.03 -7.34
CA ALA A 202 -9.34 -25.38 -7.41
C ALA A 202 -9.54 -25.72 -8.89
#